data_AF-A0A6I3C3V8-F1
#
_entry.id   AF-A0A6I3C3V8-F1
#
_cell.length_a   1.000
_cell.length_b   1.000
_cell.length_c   1.000
_cell.angle_alpha   90.00
_cell.angle_beta   90.00
_cell.angle_gamma   90.00
#
_symmetry.space_group_name_H-M   'P 1'
#
loop_
_entity.id
_entity.type
_entity.pdbx_description
1 polymer ?
#
loop_
_entity_poly.entity_id
_entity_poly.type
_entity_poly.pdbx_seq_one_letter_code
_entity_poly.pdbx_strand_id
1 'polypeptide(L)'
;MQLEVNGSTVEVADMSATLLDVLRDVRPRLASVKDGCAPQGQCGCCTVLVDGEPRVACVTPARRVDGRAITTLEGLPDELRDAWSDAFTACGASQCGFCTPGILVRLAARVDGSTSLENALAAHLCRCTGWQTIREAVVDVRSPSPRAPRDLDAASRRATIEGRTPQHVGRDVALGCGGFAIDTVPDGARYAVPDGDGGWVLGDSLAEARRASGRIQGRRTTIAATAPLSLPPGEWTTTLRTSWVEPGYLEPDVAWCEPGGEPASSLANGGAFGAKQHSIVGDAARLLAAREARTVAVVLGREDTVRLGPKRPPMAIGLRADGSGVVRVARTAGIADAIRAVAPGLVVDEVDIAGPPTSADIRGAGWVEVAVAIAAATGATQITAANGATASSTVDLDAEDRGVIDVRVRCGAVLDEIVLRSYCIGAAHMAYSWVTSERLAVDATGAVHDLTIRSFGIVKAAETPRIAVTIEPDDGPPVNGSDAVFAAVALAVWRAHGLLSEWPCGR
;
A
#
# COMPACT_ATOMS: atom_id res chain seq x y z
N MET A 1 28.72 21.09 7.68
CA MET A 1 28.09 21.40 6.38
C MET A 1 26.84 22.20 6.64
N GLN A 2 26.43 23.03 5.69
CA GLN A 2 25.21 23.82 5.80
C GLN A 2 24.29 23.52 4.61
N LEU A 3 23.00 23.38 4.86
CA LEU A 3 21.98 23.25 3.82
C LEU A 3 21.01 24.44 3.95
N GLU A 4 20.43 24.88 2.84
CA GLU A 4 19.29 25.78 2.89
C GLU A 4 18.02 24.96 2.73
N VAL A 5 17.23 24.77 3.78
CA VAL A 5 15.99 23.99 3.76
C VAL A 5 14.81 24.93 3.87
N ASN A 6 13.97 24.98 2.82
CA ASN A 6 12.82 25.89 2.73
C ASN A 6 13.19 27.36 3.07
N GLY A 7 14.35 27.83 2.60
CA GLY A 7 14.85 29.19 2.87
C GLY A 7 15.54 29.39 4.22
N SER A 8 15.63 28.36 5.07
CA SER A 8 16.29 28.41 6.38
C SER A 8 17.60 27.64 6.39
N THR A 9 18.66 28.22 6.96
CA THR A 9 19.94 27.53 7.11
C THR A 9 19.86 26.42 8.17
N VAL A 10 20.24 25.21 7.79
CA VAL A 10 20.33 24.02 8.65
C VAL A 10 21.77 23.56 8.71
N GLU A 11 22.33 23.50 9.92
CA GLU A 11 23.65 22.93 10.15
C GLU A 11 23.57 21.40 10.25
N VAL A 12 24.46 20.72 9.53
CA VAL A 12 24.56 19.27 9.53
C VAL A 12 25.90 18.86 10.12
N ALA A 13 25.84 18.23 11.29
CA ALA A 13 27.02 17.71 12.00
C ALA A 13 27.50 16.37 11.44
N ASP A 14 26.58 15.46 11.10
CA ASP A 14 26.91 14.12 10.61
C ASP A 14 27.00 14.06 9.08
N MET A 15 28.23 13.99 8.58
CA MET A 15 28.53 13.91 7.14
C MET A 15 28.24 12.54 6.50
N SER A 16 27.90 11.53 7.31
CA SER A 16 27.50 10.20 6.86
C SER A 16 25.99 10.07 6.67
N ALA A 17 25.20 11.01 7.18
CA ALA A 17 23.75 11.02 7.09
C ALA A 17 23.24 11.12 5.64
N THR A 18 22.08 10.52 5.40
CA THR A 18 21.32 10.79 4.17
C THR A 18 20.58 12.11 4.30
N LEU A 19 20.17 12.69 3.17
CA LEU A 19 19.33 13.89 3.17
C LEU A 19 18.00 13.63 3.88
N LEU A 20 17.46 12.41 3.82
CA LEU A 20 16.24 12.06 4.56
C LEU A 20 16.47 12.17 6.08
N ASP A 21 17.58 11.63 6.59
CA ASP A 21 17.89 11.68 8.03
C ASP A 21 17.95 13.13 8.50
N VAL A 22 18.66 13.98 7.75
CA VAL A 22 18.77 15.42 8.06
C VAL A 22 17.40 16.09 8.08
N LEU A 23 16.58 15.88 7.04
CA LEU A 23 15.28 16.54 6.91
C LEU A 23 14.26 16.10 7.97
N ARG A 24 14.33 14.85 8.44
CA ARG A 24 13.44 14.35 9.50
C ARG A 24 13.87 14.79 10.90
N ASP A 25 15.13 15.15 11.08
CA ASP A 25 15.67 15.66 12.35
C ASP A 25 15.58 17.19 12.50
N VAL A 26 15.33 17.94 11.41
CA VAL A 26 15.08 19.40 11.45
C VAL A 26 13.90 19.76 12.37
N ARG A 27 13.96 20.97 12.96
CA ARG A 27 12.90 21.57 13.77
C ARG A 27 12.48 22.93 13.21
N PRO A 28 11.18 23.19 12.99
CA PRO A 28 10.04 22.27 13.19
C PRO A 28 10.08 21.03 12.28
N ARG A 29 9.49 19.92 12.73
CA ARG A 29 9.53 18.62 12.04
C ARG A 29 8.84 18.71 10.67
N LEU A 30 9.50 18.21 9.63
CA LEU A 30 8.94 18.13 8.27
C LEU A 30 8.18 16.81 8.10
N ALA A 31 6.85 16.88 8.14
CA ALA A 31 6.01 15.70 8.01
C ALA A 31 5.95 15.20 6.56
N SER A 32 6.20 16.04 5.55
CA SER A 32 6.04 15.67 4.14
C SER A 32 7.09 14.67 3.63
N VAL A 33 8.27 14.64 4.22
CA VAL A 33 9.40 13.82 3.74
C VAL A 33 9.30 12.41 4.32
N LYS A 34 8.52 11.55 3.66
CA LYS A 34 8.12 10.24 4.19
C LYS A 34 9.20 9.16 4.02
N ASP A 35 9.49 8.48 5.12
CA ASP A 35 10.36 7.30 5.13
C ASP A 35 9.57 6.02 4.82
N GLY A 36 9.54 5.62 3.54
CA GLY A 36 8.82 4.43 3.10
C GLY A 36 9.67 3.18 2.87
N CYS A 37 10.75 3.33 2.11
CA CYS A 37 11.65 2.22 1.77
C CYS A 37 13.11 2.56 2.06
N ALA A 38 13.41 3.55 2.91
CA ALA A 38 14.80 3.93 3.14
C ALA A 38 15.63 2.72 3.60
N PRO A 39 16.89 2.61 3.14
CA PRO A 39 17.61 3.48 2.22
C PRO A 39 17.59 2.94 0.77
N GLN A 40 16.53 2.28 0.32
CA GLN A 40 16.47 1.59 -0.99
C GLN A 40 16.23 2.55 -2.16
N GLY A 41 15.59 3.70 -1.93
CA GLY A 41 15.33 4.71 -2.97
C GLY A 41 14.30 4.31 -4.03
N GLN A 42 13.36 3.42 -3.69
CA GLN A 42 12.50 2.76 -4.67
C GLN A 42 11.04 3.22 -4.73
N CYS A 43 10.49 3.82 -3.65
CA CYS A 43 9.08 4.21 -3.59
C CYS A 43 8.80 5.68 -3.95
N GLY A 44 9.81 6.56 -3.88
CA GLY A 44 9.65 8.00 -4.14
C GLY A 44 8.93 8.80 -3.04
N CYS A 45 8.60 8.21 -1.87
CA CYS A 45 7.87 8.91 -0.82
C CYS A 45 8.66 10.07 -0.16
N CYS A 46 10.00 9.99 -0.18
CA CYS A 46 10.90 11.03 0.34
C CYS A 46 11.43 11.98 -0.74
N THR A 47 10.68 12.19 -1.82
CA THR A 47 11.10 13.12 -2.88
C THR A 47 11.05 14.56 -2.39
N VAL A 48 12.16 15.28 -2.62
CA VAL A 48 12.34 16.73 -2.37
C VAL A 48 12.92 17.38 -3.61
N LEU A 49 12.94 18.71 -3.69
CA LEU A 49 13.69 19.42 -4.73
C LEU A 49 15.08 19.80 -4.20
N VAL A 50 16.11 19.61 -5.03
CA VAL A 50 17.46 20.09 -4.78
C VAL A 50 17.83 21.01 -5.94
N ASP A 51 17.95 22.31 -5.64
CA ASP A 51 18.05 23.40 -6.63
C ASP A 51 16.96 23.29 -7.72
N GLY A 52 15.70 23.12 -7.29
CA GLY A 52 14.54 22.99 -8.17
C GLY A 52 14.35 21.62 -8.82
N GLU A 53 15.34 20.72 -8.78
CA GLU A 53 15.23 19.40 -9.41
C GLU A 53 14.84 18.29 -8.42
N PRO A 54 13.86 17.42 -8.74
CA PRO A 54 13.42 16.40 -7.79
C PRO A 54 14.48 15.32 -7.55
N ARG A 55 14.70 14.98 -6.28
CA ARG A 55 15.65 13.98 -5.79
C ARG A 55 15.04 13.14 -4.68
N VAL A 56 15.41 11.85 -4.64
CA VAL A 56 15.02 10.93 -3.58
C VAL A 56 15.97 11.08 -2.39
N ALA A 57 15.45 11.55 -1.25
CA ALA A 57 16.30 11.97 -0.13
C ALA A 57 17.03 10.80 0.56
N CYS A 58 16.42 9.62 0.67
CA CYS A 58 16.98 8.50 1.44
C CYS A 58 18.21 7.82 0.83
N VAL A 59 18.51 8.10 -0.44
CA VAL A 59 19.72 7.62 -1.14
C VAL A 59 20.68 8.76 -1.51
N THR A 60 20.34 9.99 -1.13
CA THR A 60 21.17 11.17 -1.36
C THR A 60 22.03 11.40 -0.12
N PRO A 61 23.37 11.20 -0.17
CA PRO A 61 24.23 11.55 0.96
C PRO A 61 24.17 13.06 1.19
N ALA A 62 23.98 13.50 2.44
CA ALA A 62 23.84 14.92 2.76
C ALA A 62 25.06 15.73 2.28
N ARG A 63 26.28 15.17 2.40
CA ARG A 63 27.52 15.77 1.89
C ARG A 63 27.54 16.12 0.40
N ARG A 64 26.70 15.48 -0.43
CA ARG A 64 26.59 15.78 -1.87
C ARG A 64 25.71 16.99 -2.17
N VAL A 65 25.04 17.52 -1.15
CA VAL A 65 24.16 18.68 -1.27
C VAL A 65 24.57 19.81 -0.32
N ASP A 66 25.80 19.80 0.18
CA ASP A 66 26.38 20.90 0.98
C ASP A 66 26.25 22.23 0.22
N GLY A 67 25.74 23.24 0.92
CA GLY A 67 25.47 24.58 0.41
C GLY A 67 24.31 24.70 -0.58
N ARG A 68 23.56 23.63 -0.87
CA ARG A 68 22.48 23.63 -1.87
C ARG A 68 21.12 23.93 -1.25
N ALA A 69 20.20 24.40 -2.09
CA ALA A 69 18.83 24.70 -1.70
C ALA A 69 17.96 23.44 -1.78
N ILE A 70 17.26 23.14 -0.70
CA ILE A 70 16.36 22.01 -0.53
C ILE A 70 14.94 22.54 -0.33
N THR A 71 14.02 22.15 -1.20
CA THR A 71 12.59 22.50 -1.08
C THR A 71 11.77 21.23 -0.83
N THR A 72 11.08 21.21 0.29
CA THR A 72 10.11 20.16 0.66
C THR A 72 8.69 20.61 0.31
N LEU A 73 7.66 19.80 0.60
CA LEU A 73 6.28 20.22 0.36
C LEU A 73 5.93 21.49 1.16
N GLU A 74 6.40 21.59 2.39
CA GLU A 74 6.21 22.75 3.27
C GLU A 74 6.89 24.02 2.74
N GLY A 75 7.90 23.89 1.87
CA GLY A 75 8.60 25.01 1.25
C GLY A 75 8.09 25.40 -0.14
N LEU A 76 7.09 24.69 -0.68
CA LEU A 76 6.45 25.10 -1.93
C LEU A 76 5.58 26.34 -1.71
N PRO A 77 5.37 27.19 -2.73
CA PRO A 77 4.44 28.32 -2.65
C PRO A 77 3.05 27.87 -2.19
N ASP A 78 2.41 28.66 -1.33
CA ASP A 78 1.12 28.31 -0.73
C ASP A 78 0.04 28.14 -1.80
N GLU A 79 0.05 28.96 -2.85
CA GLU A 79 -0.91 28.85 -3.97
C GLU A 79 -0.78 27.49 -4.69
N LEU A 80 0.45 26.99 -4.81
CA LEU A 80 0.72 25.70 -5.45
C LEU A 80 0.31 24.54 -4.54
N ARG A 81 0.60 24.64 -3.24
CA ARG A 81 0.15 23.67 -2.24
C ARG A 81 -1.37 23.61 -2.17
N ASP A 82 -2.02 24.77 -2.25
CA ASP A 82 -3.46 24.88 -2.21
C ASP A 82 -4.10 24.26 -3.45
N ALA A 83 -3.61 24.62 -4.64
CA ALA A 83 -4.09 24.05 -5.90
C ALA A 83 -3.98 22.51 -5.92
N TRP A 84 -2.83 21.97 -5.52
CA TRP A 84 -2.60 20.52 -5.50
C TRP A 84 -3.43 19.80 -4.45
N SER A 85 -3.48 20.30 -3.22
CA SER A 85 -4.24 19.68 -2.14
C SER A 85 -5.74 19.69 -2.41
N ASP A 86 -6.26 20.77 -3.02
CA ASP A 86 -7.65 20.84 -3.42
C ASP A 86 -7.98 19.87 -4.55
N ALA A 87 -7.17 19.83 -5.61
CA ALA A 87 -7.37 18.91 -6.74
C ALA A 87 -7.29 17.45 -6.28
N PHE A 88 -6.33 17.12 -5.42
CA PHE A 88 -6.20 15.76 -4.88
C PHE A 88 -7.41 15.37 -4.03
N THR A 89 -7.93 16.30 -3.23
CA THR A 89 -9.14 16.08 -2.42
C THR A 89 -10.35 15.90 -3.33
N ALA A 90 -10.52 16.78 -4.33
CA ALA A 90 -11.66 16.78 -5.25
C ALA A 90 -11.74 15.53 -6.14
N CYS A 91 -10.61 15.00 -6.59
CA CYS A 91 -10.58 13.80 -7.44
C CYS A 91 -10.49 12.48 -6.65
N GLY A 92 -10.27 12.54 -5.33
CA GLY A 92 -10.00 11.36 -4.51
C GLY A 92 -8.62 10.76 -4.80
N ALA A 93 -7.63 11.60 -5.11
CA ALA A 93 -6.27 11.20 -5.47
C ALA A 93 -5.35 10.93 -4.26
N SER A 94 -5.90 11.03 -3.05
CA SER A 94 -5.23 10.67 -1.80
C SER A 94 -6.16 9.80 -0.96
N GLN A 95 -5.77 8.54 -0.73
CA GLN A 95 -6.44 7.64 0.23
C GLN A 95 -5.67 7.66 1.54
N CYS A 96 -4.70 6.76 1.74
CA CYS A 96 -3.86 6.79 2.95
C CYS A 96 -3.05 8.09 3.09
N GLY A 97 -2.63 8.68 1.97
CA GLY A 97 -1.86 9.93 1.94
C GLY A 97 -0.35 9.78 2.08
N PHE A 98 0.18 8.57 2.29
CA PHE A 98 1.61 8.40 2.59
C PHE A 98 2.53 8.72 1.39
N CYS A 99 2.16 8.32 0.17
CA CYS A 99 2.96 8.66 -1.01
C CYS A 99 2.70 10.07 -1.55
N THR A 100 1.59 10.70 -1.14
CA THR A 100 1.08 11.92 -1.76
C THR A 100 2.07 13.07 -1.69
N PRO A 101 2.72 13.38 -0.55
CA PRO A 101 3.64 14.51 -0.48
C PRO A 101 4.79 14.46 -1.49
N GLY A 102 5.46 13.31 -1.61
CA GLY A 102 6.54 13.14 -2.59
C GLY A 102 6.05 13.27 -4.03
N ILE A 103 4.83 12.79 -4.32
CA ILE A 103 4.19 12.94 -5.63
C ILE A 103 3.91 14.43 -5.91
N LEU A 104 3.36 15.17 -4.95
CA LEU A 104 3.08 16.60 -5.11
C LEU A 104 4.35 17.40 -5.37
N VAL A 105 5.41 17.17 -4.61
CA VAL A 105 6.72 17.83 -4.82
C VAL A 105 7.26 17.54 -6.22
N ARG A 106 7.19 16.29 -6.68
CA ARG A 106 7.63 15.89 -8.02
C ARG A 106 6.83 16.57 -9.11
N LEU A 107 5.50 16.63 -8.97
CA LEU A 107 4.59 17.24 -9.95
C LEU A 107 4.70 18.77 -9.96
N ALA A 108 4.88 19.40 -8.80
CA ALA A 108 5.11 20.83 -8.64
C ALA A 108 6.31 21.33 -9.44
N ALA A 109 7.38 20.54 -9.53
CA ALA A 109 8.56 20.86 -10.35
C ALA A 109 8.34 20.67 -11.87
N ARG A 110 7.19 20.15 -12.30
CA ARG A 110 6.89 19.77 -13.70
C ARG A 110 5.48 20.23 -14.13
N VAL A 111 4.94 21.27 -13.49
CA VAL A 111 3.59 21.79 -13.74
C VAL A 111 3.42 22.25 -15.19
N ASP A 112 4.48 22.81 -15.77
CA ASP A 112 4.55 23.31 -17.14
C ASP A 112 4.34 22.25 -18.23
N GLY A 113 4.33 20.96 -17.88
CA GLY A 113 4.14 19.87 -18.84
C GLY A 113 5.37 19.53 -19.67
N SER A 114 6.55 20.03 -19.29
CA SER A 114 7.84 19.70 -19.90
C SER A 114 8.16 18.19 -19.91
N THR A 115 7.50 17.41 -19.06
CA THR A 115 7.63 15.94 -18.97
C THR A 115 6.25 15.29 -19.02
N SER A 116 6.14 14.16 -19.73
CA SER A 116 4.92 13.35 -19.69
C SER A 116 4.61 12.92 -18.24
N LEU A 117 3.33 12.85 -17.90
CA LEU A 117 2.91 12.48 -16.54
C LEU A 117 3.44 11.10 -16.14
N GLU A 118 3.47 10.15 -17.08
CA GLU A 118 4.01 8.81 -16.84
C GLU A 118 5.49 8.83 -16.43
N ASN A 119 6.31 9.64 -17.10
CA ASN A 119 7.72 9.79 -16.75
C ASN A 119 7.90 10.53 -15.41
N ALA A 120 7.01 11.46 -15.08
CA ALA A 120 7.02 12.13 -13.79
C ALA A 120 6.72 11.15 -12.64
N LEU A 121 5.76 10.24 -12.85
CA LEU A 121 5.29 9.26 -11.86
C LEU A 121 6.10 7.96 -11.82
N ALA A 122 6.95 7.67 -12.83
CA ALA A 122 7.71 6.43 -12.92
C ALA A 122 8.55 6.11 -11.67
N ALA A 123 9.09 7.15 -11.01
CA ALA A 123 9.89 7.04 -9.78
C ALA A 123 9.04 6.76 -8.53
N HIS A 124 7.72 6.93 -8.60
CA HIS A 124 6.81 6.75 -7.48
C HIS A 124 6.16 5.37 -7.46
N LEU A 125 5.74 4.97 -6.26
CA LEU A 125 4.77 3.91 -6.04
C LEU A 125 3.57 4.47 -5.30
N CYS A 126 2.39 3.96 -5.64
CA CYS A 126 1.15 4.15 -4.92
C CYS A 126 0.44 2.80 -4.92
N ARG A 127 0.00 2.35 -3.74
CA ARG A 127 -0.71 1.07 -3.59
C ARG A 127 -2.22 1.24 -3.55
N CYS A 128 -2.71 2.46 -3.31
CA CYS A 128 -4.10 2.71 -2.94
C CYS A 128 -4.94 3.24 -4.09
N THR A 129 -4.43 4.16 -4.92
CA THR A 129 -5.28 5.00 -5.79
C THR A 129 -5.46 4.48 -7.21
N GLY A 130 -4.66 3.48 -7.62
CA GLY A 130 -4.64 2.98 -9.00
C GLY A 130 -4.24 4.03 -10.04
N TRP A 131 -3.59 5.13 -9.63
CA TRP A 131 -3.04 6.21 -10.47
C TRP A 131 -4.05 7.06 -11.25
N GLN A 132 -5.20 6.51 -11.63
CA GLN A 132 -6.22 7.19 -12.43
C GLN A 132 -6.70 8.51 -11.78
N THR A 133 -7.00 8.49 -10.48
CA THR A 133 -7.43 9.69 -9.75
C THR A 133 -6.32 10.74 -9.61
N ILE A 134 -5.05 10.31 -9.57
CA ILE A 134 -3.89 11.21 -9.59
C ILE A 134 -3.77 11.89 -10.96
N ARG A 135 -3.99 11.15 -12.06
CA ARG A 135 -4.02 11.73 -13.42
C ARG A 135 -5.11 12.79 -13.54
N GLU A 136 -6.31 12.50 -13.03
CA GLU A 136 -7.43 13.44 -12.99
C GLU A 136 -7.09 14.70 -12.18
N ALA A 137 -6.47 14.56 -11.01
CA ALA A 137 -6.04 15.71 -10.20
C ALA A 137 -5.00 16.59 -10.92
N VAL A 138 -4.08 15.99 -11.70
CA VAL A 138 -3.12 16.77 -12.51
C VAL A 138 -3.83 17.58 -13.59
N VAL A 139 -4.87 17.01 -14.23
CA VAL A 139 -5.69 17.73 -15.20
C VAL A 139 -6.44 18.87 -14.52
N ASP A 140 -7.02 18.64 -13.34
CA ASP A 140 -7.73 19.67 -12.57
C ASP A 140 -6.80 20.82 -12.13
N VAL A 141 -5.55 20.55 -11.73
CA VAL A 141 -4.59 21.65 -11.43
C VAL A 141 -4.26 22.49 -12.66
N ARG A 142 -4.14 21.87 -13.84
CA ARG A 142 -3.82 22.58 -15.09
C ARG A 142 -5.00 23.37 -15.66
N SER A 143 -6.20 22.84 -15.46
CA SER A 143 -7.45 23.42 -15.94
C SER A 143 -8.51 23.35 -14.83
N PRO A 144 -8.42 24.22 -13.81
CA PRO A 144 -9.30 24.17 -12.65
C PRO A 144 -10.77 24.33 -13.05
N SER A 145 -11.61 23.46 -12.51
CA SER A 145 -13.06 23.52 -12.68
C SER A 145 -13.75 24.03 -11.40
N PRO A 146 -14.89 24.76 -11.50
CA PRO A 146 -15.68 25.10 -10.33
C PRO A 146 -16.09 23.86 -9.55
N ARG A 147 -15.81 23.83 -8.25
CA ARG A 147 -16.07 22.68 -7.38
C ARG A 147 -17.33 22.91 -6.57
N ALA A 148 -18.25 21.94 -6.58
CA ALA A 148 -19.37 21.95 -5.65
C ALA A 148 -18.88 21.71 -4.21
N PRO A 149 -19.53 22.29 -3.18
CA PRO A 149 -19.27 21.93 -1.80
C PRO A 149 -19.42 20.43 -1.58
N ARG A 150 -18.48 19.83 -0.85
CA ARG A 150 -18.44 18.40 -0.55
C ARG A 150 -18.46 18.17 0.96
N ASP A 151 -19.29 17.23 1.40
CA ASP A 151 -19.33 16.80 2.80
C ASP A 151 -18.13 15.86 3.08
N LEU A 152 -17.09 16.40 3.71
CA LEU A 152 -15.88 15.63 4.03
C LEU A 152 -16.08 14.64 5.18
N ASP A 153 -17.11 14.81 6.02
CA ASP A 153 -17.45 13.84 7.07
C ASP A 153 -18.13 12.61 6.45
N ALA A 154 -19.02 12.82 5.48
CA ALA A 154 -19.55 11.72 4.66
C ALA A 154 -18.46 11.01 3.86
N ALA A 155 -17.52 11.77 3.27
CA ALA A 155 -16.35 11.21 2.59
C ALA A 155 -15.49 10.35 3.52
N SER A 156 -15.19 10.84 4.73
CA SER A 156 -14.41 10.13 5.74
C SER A 156 -15.10 8.85 6.23
N ARG A 157 -16.44 8.89 6.42
CA ARG A 157 -17.23 7.69 6.71
C ARG A 157 -17.20 6.68 5.56
N ARG A 158 -17.34 7.13 4.30
CA ARG A 158 -17.22 6.27 3.12
C ARG A 158 -15.84 5.59 3.05
N ALA A 159 -14.78 6.35 3.31
CA ALA A 159 -13.41 5.85 3.32
C ALA A 159 -13.20 4.83 4.43
N THR A 160 -13.76 5.08 5.62
CA THR A 160 -13.73 4.16 6.76
C THR A 160 -14.39 2.82 6.43
N ILE A 161 -15.54 2.82 5.76
CA ILE A 161 -16.21 1.59 5.31
C ILE A 161 -15.34 0.84 4.29
N GLU A 162 -14.72 1.55 3.34
CA GLU A 162 -13.89 0.90 2.31
C GLU A 162 -12.54 0.38 2.83
N GLY A 163 -11.91 1.07 3.78
CA GLY A 163 -10.64 0.64 4.35
C GLY A 163 -10.74 -0.19 5.64
N ARG A 164 -11.96 -0.37 6.19
CA ARG A 164 -12.24 -1.15 7.42
C ARG A 164 -11.50 -0.66 8.67
N THR A 165 -11.05 0.59 8.64
CA THR A 165 -10.32 1.26 9.73
C THR A 165 -10.73 2.73 9.72
N PRO A 166 -10.71 3.43 10.87
CA PRO A 166 -10.99 4.86 10.89
C PRO A 166 -10.13 5.62 9.87
N GLN A 167 -10.77 6.50 9.12
CA GLN A 167 -10.13 7.31 8.10
C GLN A 167 -10.68 8.71 8.05
N HIS A 168 -9.81 9.61 7.58
CA HIS A 168 -10.09 11.01 7.34
C HIS A 168 -9.82 11.34 5.87
N VAL A 169 -10.63 12.24 5.32
CA VAL A 169 -10.51 12.76 3.96
C VAL A 169 -10.44 14.27 4.01
N GLY A 170 -9.32 14.82 3.54
CA GLY A 170 -9.11 16.26 3.52
C GLY A 170 -7.80 16.67 2.88
N ARG A 171 -7.62 17.99 2.77
CA ARG A 171 -6.41 18.62 2.21
C ARG A 171 -5.17 18.22 3.01
N ASP A 172 -5.31 18.13 4.33
CA ASP A 172 -4.27 17.73 5.27
C ASP A 172 -3.71 16.33 4.96
N VAL A 173 -4.55 15.37 4.54
CA VAL A 173 -4.11 14.04 4.11
C VAL A 173 -3.23 14.12 2.86
N ALA A 174 -3.61 14.93 1.87
CA ALA A 174 -2.79 15.16 0.68
C ALA A 174 -1.47 15.86 1.02
N LEU A 175 -1.49 16.75 2.01
CA LEU A 175 -0.31 17.46 2.51
C LEU A 175 0.58 16.60 3.44
N GLY A 176 0.23 15.33 3.66
CA GLY A 176 1.03 14.39 4.44
C GLY A 176 0.71 14.36 5.93
N CYS A 177 -0.32 15.06 6.38
CA CYS A 177 -0.75 15.13 7.78
C CYS A 177 -1.74 14.00 8.15
N GLY A 178 -1.60 12.81 7.56
CA GLY A 178 -2.50 11.66 7.78
C GLY A 178 -2.33 10.94 9.13
N GLY A 179 -1.71 11.57 10.13
CA GLY A 179 -1.55 11.00 11.47
C GLY A 179 -0.61 9.79 11.57
N PHE A 180 0.39 9.67 10.68
CA PHE A 180 1.37 8.57 10.71
C PHE A 180 2.16 8.58 12.02
N ALA A 181 2.31 7.41 12.66
CA ALA A 181 2.87 7.31 14.01
C ALA A 181 4.28 7.92 14.11
N ILE A 182 5.10 7.78 13.07
CA ILE A 182 6.46 8.35 13.03
C ILE A 182 6.46 9.88 13.03
N ASP A 183 5.38 10.52 12.57
CA ASP A 183 5.26 11.97 12.50
C ASP A 183 4.66 12.55 13.80
N THR A 184 4.02 11.71 14.63
CA THR A 184 3.41 12.10 15.90
C THR A 184 4.26 11.76 17.13
N VAL A 185 5.46 11.21 16.93
CA VAL A 185 6.40 10.90 18.01
C VAL A 185 6.74 12.17 18.81
N PRO A 186 6.52 12.19 20.14
CA PRO A 186 6.88 13.32 20.99
C PRO A 186 8.36 13.69 20.92
N ASP A 187 8.66 14.99 21.11
CA ASP A 187 10.04 15.44 21.19
C ASP A 187 10.77 14.80 22.38
N GLY A 188 12.04 14.46 22.16
CA GLY A 188 12.84 13.76 23.16
C GLY A 188 12.44 12.30 23.36
N ALA A 189 11.71 11.65 22.44
CA ALA A 189 11.60 10.19 22.43
C ALA A 189 12.93 9.51 22.04
N ARG A 190 13.10 8.25 22.44
CA ARG A 190 14.14 7.34 21.94
C ARG A 190 13.60 6.57 20.74
N TYR A 191 14.47 6.17 19.81
CA TYR A 191 14.10 5.38 18.65
C TYR A 191 14.69 3.99 18.74
N ALA A 192 13.87 2.96 18.55
CA ALA A 192 14.25 1.56 18.54
C ALA A 192 14.05 0.96 17.16
N VAL A 193 15.04 0.25 16.66
CA VAL A 193 14.98 -0.53 15.42
C VAL A 193 15.42 -1.97 15.70
N PRO A 194 15.00 -2.97 14.92
CA PRO A 194 15.44 -4.34 15.18
C PRO A 194 16.96 -4.48 15.03
N ASP A 195 17.57 -5.36 15.82
CA ASP A 195 19.02 -5.65 15.79
C ASP A 195 19.40 -6.75 14.76
N GLY A 196 18.42 -7.55 14.33
CA GLY A 196 18.61 -8.68 13.40
C GLY A 196 18.58 -10.05 14.08
N ASP A 197 18.70 -10.09 15.40
CA ASP A 197 18.78 -11.31 16.23
C ASP A 197 17.57 -11.43 17.19
N GLY A 198 16.48 -10.70 16.88
CA GLY A 198 15.22 -10.73 17.63
C GLY A 198 15.13 -9.68 18.76
N GLY A 199 16.13 -8.82 18.91
CA GLY A 199 16.14 -7.71 19.86
C GLY A 199 16.00 -6.34 19.18
N TRP A 200 16.38 -5.30 19.93
CA TRP A 200 16.20 -3.90 19.55
C TRP A 200 17.44 -3.08 19.88
N VAL A 201 17.88 -2.25 18.93
CA VAL A 201 18.90 -1.23 19.15
C VAL A 201 18.24 0.13 19.31
N LEU A 202 18.62 0.87 20.35
CA LEU A 202 18.09 2.20 20.65
C LEU A 202 19.09 3.31 20.29
N GLY A 203 18.56 4.46 19.86
CA GLY A 203 19.30 5.70 19.65
C GLY A 203 18.46 6.93 20.01
N ASP A 204 19.08 8.10 20.09
CA ASP A 204 18.40 9.38 20.33
C ASP A 204 17.74 9.92 19.05
N SER A 205 18.19 9.45 17.87
CA SER A 205 17.47 9.61 16.61
C SER A 205 17.31 8.29 15.87
N LEU A 206 16.39 8.24 14.91
CA LEU A 206 16.19 7.06 14.06
C LEU A 206 17.47 6.75 13.24
N ALA A 207 18.18 7.78 12.79
CA ALA A 207 19.42 7.63 12.05
C ALA A 207 20.53 7.02 12.92
N GLU A 208 20.62 7.43 14.19
CA GLU A 208 21.55 6.84 15.16
C GLU A 208 21.22 5.37 15.43
N ALA A 209 19.97 5.05 15.74
CA ALA A 209 19.52 3.68 16.00
C ALA A 209 19.83 2.74 14.83
N ARG A 210 19.57 3.19 13.59
CA ARG A 210 19.89 2.45 12.36
C ARG A 210 21.38 2.21 12.19
N ARG A 211 22.23 3.23 12.37
CA ARG A 211 23.69 3.06 12.31
C ARG A 211 24.18 2.09 13.37
N ALA A 212 23.69 2.23 14.60
CA ALA A 212 24.07 1.37 15.73
C ALA A 212 23.66 -0.10 15.51
N SER A 213 22.53 -0.35 14.82
CA SER A 213 22.14 -1.72 14.45
C SER A 213 23.12 -2.39 13.48
N GLY A 214 23.91 -1.62 12.73
CA GLY A 214 24.84 -2.14 11.73
C GLY A 214 24.18 -2.90 10.57
N ARG A 215 22.84 -2.90 10.47
CA ARG A 215 22.11 -3.72 9.50
C ARG A 215 22.15 -3.12 8.10
N ILE A 216 22.46 -3.96 7.13
CA ILE A 216 22.41 -3.64 5.71
C ILE A 216 21.08 -4.16 5.17
N GLN A 217 20.24 -3.25 4.67
CA GLN A 217 18.94 -3.63 4.11
C GLN A 217 19.10 -4.52 2.87
N GLY A 218 18.22 -5.51 2.78
CA GLY A 218 18.13 -6.47 1.70
C GLY A 218 17.93 -5.86 0.32
N ARG A 219 18.30 -6.63 -0.69
CA ARG A 219 18.23 -6.25 -2.11
C ARG A 219 17.22 -7.12 -2.84
N ARG A 220 16.95 -6.75 -4.09
CA ARG A 220 16.15 -7.58 -5.00
C ARG A 220 16.84 -8.92 -5.20
N THR A 221 16.09 -10.01 -5.05
CA THR A 221 16.58 -11.37 -5.26
C THR A 221 16.53 -11.77 -6.74
N THR A 222 17.34 -12.77 -7.10
CA THR A 222 17.27 -13.51 -8.37
C THR A 222 16.65 -14.89 -8.21
N ILE A 223 16.27 -15.27 -6.99
CA ILE A 223 15.61 -16.55 -6.70
C ILE A 223 14.23 -16.55 -7.37
N ALA A 224 13.91 -17.64 -8.07
CA ALA A 224 12.62 -17.80 -8.70
C ALA A 224 11.53 -18.00 -7.64
N ALA A 225 10.42 -17.29 -7.79
CA ALA A 225 9.22 -17.51 -6.99
C ALA A 225 8.37 -18.64 -7.59
N THR A 226 7.99 -19.61 -6.76
CA THR A 226 7.16 -20.76 -7.16
C THR A 226 5.97 -20.89 -6.22
N ALA A 227 4.79 -21.28 -6.72
CA ALA A 227 3.67 -21.61 -5.86
C ALA A 227 4.03 -22.82 -4.94
N PRO A 228 3.87 -22.71 -3.61
CA PRO A 228 4.38 -23.73 -2.69
C PRO A 228 3.47 -24.95 -2.54
N LEU A 229 2.18 -24.83 -2.86
CA LEU A 229 1.20 -25.90 -2.73
C LEU A 229 0.99 -26.61 -4.06
N SER A 230 0.94 -27.94 -4.05
CA SER A 230 0.50 -28.75 -5.18
C SER A 230 -1.03 -28.72 -5.31
N LEU A 231 -1.55 -28.91 -6.53
CA LEU A 231 -2.98 -29.12 -6.73
C LEU A 231 -3.50 -30.31 -5.91
N PRO A 232 -4.76 -30.26 -5.44
CA PRO A 232 -5.40 -31.41 -4.84
C PRO A 232 -5.56 -32.54 -5.88
N PRO A 233 -5.45 -33.81 -5.49
CA PRO A 233 -5.62 -34.93 -6.42
C PRO A 233 -7.06 -34.99 -6.92
N GLY A 234 -7.25 -35.18 -8.23
CA GLY A 234 -8.55 -35.31 -8.85
C GLY A 234 -8.58 -34.79 -10.29
N GLU A 235 -9.69 -35.05 -10.98
CA GLU A 235 -10.01 -34.43 -12.27
C GLU A 235 -10.81 -33.17 -12.02
N TRP A 236 -10.27 -32.03 -12.46
CA TRP A 236 -10.82 -30.70 -12.19
C TRP A 236 -11.10 -29.97 -13.50
N THR A 237 -12.22 -29.26 -13.55
CA THR A 237 -12.58 -28.36 -14.66
C THR A 237 -11.78 -27.06 -14.57
N THR A 238 -11.60 -26.55 -13.36
CA THR A 238 -10.85 -25.32 -13.07
C THR A 238 -9.82 -25.61 -12.01
N THR A 239 -8.60 -25.14 -12.23
CA THR A 239 -7.51 -25.23 -11.24
C THR A 239 -6.85 -23.88 -11.06
N LEU A 240 -6.41 -23.58 -9.84
CA LEU A 240 -5.69 -22.35 -9.53
C LEU A 240 -4.65 -22.63 -8.44
N ARG A 241 -3.42 -22.15 -8.65
CA ARG A 241 -2.36 -22.09 -7.64
C ARG A 241 -1.94 -20.64 -7.46
N THR A 242 -1.83 -20.20 -6.21
CA THR A 242 -1.32 -18.87 -5.86
C THR A 242 -0.02 -18.99 -5.07
N SER A 243 0.77 -17.92 -5.08
CA SER A 243 1.99 -17.80 -4.28
C SER A 243 1.78 -16.88 -3.07
N TRP A 244 2.81 -16.78 -2.24
CA TRP A 244 2.92 -15.75 -1.20
C TRP A 244 2.85 -14.36 -1.83
N VAL A 245 2.04 -13.47 -1.26
CA VAL A 245 1.93 -12.09 -1.73
C VAL A 245 2.07 -11.12 -0.56
N GLU A 246 2.91 -10.11 -0.77
CA GLU A 246 3.11 -8.98 0.14
C GLU A 246 2.00 -7.93 -0.07
N PRO A 247 1.27 -7.54 0.99
CA PRO A 247 0.29 -6.44 0.93
C PRO A 247 0.85 -5.14 0.32
N GLY A 248 2.13 -4.83 0.54
CA GLY A 248 2.86 -3.84 -0.24
C GLY A 248 2.52 -2.38 0.13
N TYR A 249 2.01 -2.14 1.33
CA TYR A 249 1.79 -0.80 1.86
C TYR A 249 3.12 -0.05 2.02
N LEU A 250 3.11 1.26 1.78
CA LEU A 250 4.34 2.06 1.64
C LEU A 250 4.93 2.56 2.96
N GLU A 251 4.12 2.69 4.00
CA GLU A 251 4.56 3.08 5.34
C GLU A 251 4.96 1.82 6.13
N PRO A 252 6.24 1.60 6.47
CA PRO A 252 6.63 0.52 7.38
C PRO A 252 5.88 0.59 8.71
N ASP A 253 5.92 -0.50 9.47
CA ASP A 253 5.29 -0.55 10.78
C ASP A 253 6.01 0.36 11.75
N VAL A 254 5.24 1.24 12.40
CA VAL A 254 5.73 2.15 13.43
C VAL A 254 4.69 2.27 14.52
N ALA A 255 5.14 2.29 15.77
CA ALA A 255 4.36 2.74 16.92
C ALA A 255 5.29 3.44 17.90
N TRP A 256 4.73 4.27 18.77
CA TRP A 256 5.45 4.83 19.91
C TRP A 256 4.58 4.74 21.15
N CYS A 257 5.22 4.71 22.32
CA CYS A 257 4.50 4.61 23.59
C CYS A 257 5.19 5.46 24.66
N GLU A 258 4.40 6.13 25.48
CA GLU A 258 4.86 6.72 26.74
C GLU A 258 4.97 5.65 27.83
N PRO A 259 5.81 5.83 28.86
CA PRO A 259 5.89 4.88 29.97
C PRO A 259 4.54 4.72 30.67
N GLY A 260 4.01 3.49 30.70
CA GLY A 260 2.71 3.18 31.31
C GLY A 260 1.49 3.61 30.48
N GLY A 261 1.69 4.15 29.28
CA GLY A 261 0.61 4.54 28.36
C GLY A 261 0.19 3.43 27.40
N GLU A 262 -0.73 3.77 26.50
CA GLU A 262 -1.09 2.94 25.36
C GLU A 262 -0.28 3.32 24.11
N PRO A 263 0.19 2.33 23.32
CA PRO A 263 0.92 2.62 22.10
C PRO A 263 0.06 3.36 21.08
N ALA A 264 0.68 4.31 20.38
CA ALA A 264 0.12 4.90 19.18
C ALA A 264 -0.11 3.81 18.11
N SER A 265 -1.27 3.87 17.46
CA SER A 265 -1.66 2.93 16.41
C SER A 265 -0.67 2.95 15.24
N SER A 266 -0.29 1.77 14.74
CA SER A 266 0.44 1.60 13.48
C SER A 266 -0.46 1.76 12.25
N LEU A 267 -1.78 1.76 12.47
CA LEU A 267 -2.82 2.03 11.49
C LEU A 267 -3.14 3.52 11.56
N ALA A 268 -2.36 4.32 10.85
CA ALA A 268 -2.63 5.73 10.57
C ALA A 268 -3.82 5.87 9.59
N ASN A 269 -3.91 6.98 8.86
CA ASN A 269 -4.92 7.12 7.82
C ASN A 269 -4.72 6.10 6.67
N GLY A 270 -5.78 5.36 6.34
CA GLY A 270 -5.82 4.44 5.18
C GLY A 270 -5.34 3.00 5.41
N GLY A 271 -5.02 2.63 6.66
CA GLY A 271 -4.68 1.25 7.03
C GLY A 271 -3.55 0.61 6.21
N ALA A 272 -3.42 -0.71 6.31
CA ALA A 272 -2.41 -1.51 5.61
C ALA A 272 -3.02 -2.74 4.93
N PHE A 273 -4.25 -2.59 4.41
CA PHE A 273 -5.01 -3.66 3.77
C PHE A 273 -5.17 -4.90 4.67
N GLY A 274 -5.33 -4.68 5.98
CA GLY A 274 -5.43 -5.74 7.01
C GLY A 274 -4.09 -6.17 7.62
N ALA A 275 -2.97 -5.92 6.96
CA ALA A 275 -1.67 -6.50 7.32
C ALA A 275 -1.07 -5.98 8.64
N LYS A 276 -1.44 -4.77 9.08
CA LYS A 276 -0.93 -4.15 10.33
C LYS A 276 -1.80 -4.42 11.57
N GLN A 277 -2.89 -5.18 11.45
CA GLN A 277 -3.79 -5.41 12.59
C GLN A 277 -3.10 -6.10 13.78
N HIS A 278 -2.05 -6.90 13.51
CA HIS A 278 -1.29 -7.64 14.51
C HIS A 278 0.22 -7.30 14.47
N SER A 279 0.56 -6.03 14.24
CA SER A 279 1.96 -5.61 14.19
C SER A 279 2.64 -5.65 15.57
N ILE A 280 3.89 -6.12 15.61
CA ILE A 280 4.68 -6.26 16.86
C ILE A 280 5.12 -4.93 17.46
N VAL A 281 5.07 -3.84 16.69
CA VAL A 281 5.69 -2.56 17.08
C VAL A 281 5.01 -1.90 18.27
N GLY A 282 3.70 -2.11 18.46
CA GLY A 282 2.95 -1.54 19.58
C GLY A 282 3.39 -2.12 20.91
N ASP A 283 3.40 -3.45 21.02
CA ASP A 283 3.83 -4.15 22.24
C ASP A 283 5.31 -3.92 22.53
N ALA A 284 6.16 -3.92 21.50
CA ALA A 284 7.57 -3.57 21.64
C ALA A 284 7.75 -2.14 22.17
N ALA A 285 7.00 -1.17 21.65
CA ALA A 285 7.07 0.22 22.11
C ALA A 285 6.65 0.35 23.57
N ARG A 286 5.57 -0.33 23.99
CA ARG A 286 5.12 -0.35 25.39
C ARG A 286 6.20 -0.90 26.32
N LEU A 287 6.75 -2.07 25.98
CA LEU A 287 7.77 -2.75 26.78
C LEU A 287 9.04 -1.90 26.91
N LEU A 288 9.53 -1.37 25.79
CA LEU A 288 10.74 -0.56 25.77
C LEU A 288 10.53 0.76 26.52
N ALA A 289 9.39 1.43 26.35
CA ALA A 289 9.10 2.67 27.07
C ALA A 289 9.07 2.48 28.59
N ALA A 290 8.48 1.37 29.06
CA ALA A 290 8.51 1.01 30.48
C ALA A 290 9.93 0.77 31.00
N ARG A 291 10.79 0.11 30.21
CA ARG A 291 12.18 -0.18 30.59
C ARG A 291 13.07 1.05 30.59
N GLU A 292 12.95 1.90 29.58
CA GLU A 292 13.76 3.11 29.43
C GLU A 292 13.25 4.27 30.32
N ALA A 293 12.08 4.11 30.95
CA ALA A 293 11.37 5.17 31.67
C ALA A 293 11.24 6.47 30.85
N ARG A 294 11.08 6.32 29.52
CA ARG A 294 11.03 7.39 28.53
C ARG A 294 10.20 6.94 27.34
N THR A 295 9.62 7.89 26.59
CA THR A 295 8.91 7.56 25.35
C THR A 295 9.83 6.85 24.37
N VAL A 296 9.38 5.73 23.81
CA VAL A 296 10.12 4.96 22.79
C VAL A 296 9.26 4.80 21.55
N ALA A 297 9.82 5.15 20.39
CA ALA A 297 9.27 4.86 19.08
C ALA A 297 9.97 3.63 18.49
N VAL A 298 9.20 2.59 18.16
CA VAL A 298 9.67 1.39 17.48
C VAL A 298 9.39 1.51 15.99
N VAL A 299 10.44 1.38 15.18
CA VAL A 299 10.38 1.61 13.73
C VAL A 299 10.96 0.40 13.00
N LEU A 300 10.14 -0.25 12.17
CA LEU A 300 10.60 -1.30 11.27
C LEU A 300 11.22 -0.69 10.00
N GLY A 301 12.30 -1.30 9.51
CA GLY A 301 12.75 -1.10 8.14
C GLY A 301 11.83 -1.82 7.14
N ARG A 302 11.97 -1.52 5.85
CA ARG A 302 11.21 -2.21 4.80
C ARG A 302 11.43 -3.72 4.84
N GLU A 303 12.68 -4.16 5.01
CA GLU A 303 12.99 -5.58 5.13
C GLU A 303 12.29 -6.21 6.34
N ASP A 304 12.26 -5.52 7.48
CA ASP A 304 11.62 -6.04 8.70
C ASP A 304 10.12 -6.18 8.54
N THR A 305 9.46 -5.16 7.97
CA THR A 305 8.04 -5.23 7.60
C THR A 305 7.75 -6.44 6.72
N VAL A 306 8.64 -6.76 5.77
CA VAL A 306 8.46 -7.94 4.90
C VAL A 306 8.71 -9.24 5.66
N ARG A 307 9.72 -9.32 6.51
CA ARG A 307 10.05 -10.57 7.22
C ARG A 307 9.07 -10.91 8.33
N LEU A 308 8.62 -9.89 9.05
CA LEU A 308 7.83 -10.03 10.27
C LEU A 308 6.33 -9.81 10.02
N GLY A 309 5.97 -9.04 8.99
CA GLY A 309 4.57 -8.77 8.64
C GLY A 309 3.91 -9.96 7.95
N PRO A 310 2.58 -10.13 8.11
CA PRO A 310 1.86 -11.23 7.50
C PRO A 310 1.77 -11.09 5.97
N LYS A 311 1.64 -12.24 5.30
CA LYS A 311 1.42 -12.38 3.86
C LYS A 311 0.05 -12.98 3.58
N ARG A 312 -0.46 -12.72 2.38
CA ARG A 312 -1.60 -13.48 1.86
C ARG A 312 -1.19 -14.95 1.76
N PRO A 313 -1.95 -15.89 2.35
CA PRO A 313 -1.61 -17.30 2.30
C PRO A 313 -1.73 -17.87 0.88
N PRO A 314 -0.78 -18.70 0.42
CA PRO A 314 -0.88 -19.39 -0.86
C PRO A 314 -1.97 -20.47 -0.81
N MET A 315 -2.56 -20.75 -1.97
CA MET A 315 -3.65 -21.70 -2.14
C MET A 315 -3.44 -22.56 -3.38
N ALA A 316 -3.99 -23.77 -3.37
CA ALA A 316 -4.15 -24.62 -4.53
C ALA A 316 -5.58 -25.15 -4.56
N ILE A 317 -6.31 -24.82 -5.61
CA ILE A 317 -7.75 -25.04 -5.75
C ILE A 317 -8.00 -25.96 -6.94
N GLY A 318 -8.86 -26.96 -6.75
CA GLY A 318 -9.39 -27.80 -7.82
C GLY A 318 -10.91 -27.87 -7.73
N LEU A 319 -11.61 -27.39 -8.77
CA LEU A 319 -13.06 -27.33 -8.83
C LEU A 319 -13.63 -28.07 -10.04
N ARG A 320 -14.82 -28.63 -9.89
CA ARG A 320 -15.67 -29.14 -10.97
C ARG A 320 -16.55 -28.02 -11.53
N ALA A 321 -17.20 -28.27 -12.66
CA ALA A 321 -18.09 -27.32 -13.33
C ALA A 321 -19.28 -26.84 -12.46
N ASP A 322 -19.71 -27.64 -11.48
CA ASP A 322 -20.77 -27.26 -10.53
C ASP A 322 -20.27 -26.40 -9.36
N GLY A 323 -18.98 -26.06 -9.33
CA GLY A 323 -18.35 -25.28 -8.26
C GLY A 323 -17.96 -26.11 -7.03
N SER A 324 -18.25 -27.42 -6.99
CA SER A 324 -17.77 -28.31 -5.93
C SER A 324 -16.27 -28.62 -6.11
N GLY A 325 -15.56 -28.88 -5.02
CA GLY A 325 -14.14 -29.21 -5.11
C GLY A 325 -13.38 -29.11 -3.80
N VAL A 326 -12.07 -28.96 -3.93
CA VAL A 326 -11.11 -28.95 -2.82
C VAL A 326 -10.25 -27.70 -2.90
N VAL A 327 -10.09 -27.05 -1.75
CA VAL A 327 -9.19 -25.92 -1.53
C VAL A 327 -8.11 -26.38 -0.57
N ARG A 328 -6.87 -26.46 -1.04
CA ARG A 328 -5.70 -26.60 -0.19
C ARG A 328 -5.13 -25.22 0.11
N VAL A 329 -4.95 -24.87 1.38
CA VAL A 329 -4.50 -23.53 1.79
C VAL A 329 -3.46 -23.63 2.89
N ALA A 330 -2.48 -22.73 2.90
CA ALA A 330 -1.53 -22.65 4.00
C ALA A 330 -2.27 -22.35 5.31
N ARG A 331 -2.02 -23.16 6.35
CA ARG A 331 -2.67 -23.01 7.66
C ARG A 331 -2.51 -21.58 8.16
N THR A 332 -3.64 -20.93 8.39
CA THR A 332 -3.73 -19.51 8.75
C THR A 332 -4.93 -19.32 9.64
N ALA A 333 -4.79 -18.63 10.77
CA ALA A 333 -5.90 -18.41 11.69
C ALA A 333 -7.08 -17.71 10.97
N GLY A 334 -8.29 -18.27 11.12
CA GLY A 334 -9.53 -17.75 10.52
C GLY A 334 -9.72 -17.99 9.02
N ILE A 335 -8.75 -18.59 8.30
CA ILE A 335 -8.83 -18.68 6.84
C ILE A 335 -9.94 -19.60 6.34
N ALA A 336 -10.18 -20.72 7.00
CA ALA A 336 -11.24 -21.64 6.60
C ALA A 336 -12.64 -21.04 6.81
N ASP A 337 -12.82 -20.20 7.83
CA ASP A 337 -14.08 -19.50 8.06
C ASP A 337 -14.31 -18.43 6.99
N ALA A 338 -13.26 -17.68 6.61
CA ALA A 338 -13.31 -16.76 5.49
C ALA A 338 -13.72 -17.46 4.17
N ILE A 339 -13.15 -18.63 3.89
CA ILE A 339 -13.51 -19.45 2.72
C ILE A 339 -14.96 -19.94 2.79
N ARG A 340 -15.37 -20.52 3.92
CA ARG A 340 -16.72 -21.09 4.09
C ARG A 340 -17.81 -20.02 4.05
N ALA A 341 -17.50 -18.77 4.40
CA ALA A 341 -18.44 -17.66 4.31
C ALA A 341 -18.95 -17.42 2.88
N VAL A 342 -18.16 -17.76 1.85
CA VAL A 342 -18.55 -17.63 0.43
C VAL A 342 -18.77 -18.97 -0.26
N ALA A 343 -18.24 -20.07 0.31
CA ALA A 343 -18.29 -21.39 -0.29
C ALA A 343 -18.43 -22.50 0.77
N PRO A 344 -19.60 -22.62 1.44
CA PRO A 344 -19.77 -23.55 2.55
C PRO A 344 -19.68 -25.04 2.14
N GLY A 345 -19.86 -25.36 0.85
CA GLY A 345 -19.81 -26.72 0.33
C GLY A 345 -18.42 -27.21 -0.10
N LEU A 346 -17.37 -26.37 -0.03
CA LEU A 346 -16.02 -26.76 -0.41
C LEU A 346 -15.31 -27.52 0.70
N VAL A 347 -14.52 -28.52 0.31
CA VAL A 347 -13.58 -29.17 1.22
C VAL A 347 -12.37 -28.24 1.39
N VAL A 348 -12.09 -27.83 2.62
CA VAL A 348 -10.93 -26.99 2.96
C VAL A 348 -9.87 -27.85 3.65
N ASP A 349 -8.74 -28.03 2.98
CA ASP A 349 -7.55 -28.75 3.43
C ASP A 349 -6.48 -27.73 3.87
N GLU A 350 -6.40 -27.46 5.17
CA GLU A 350 -5.37 -26.59 5.73
C GLU A 350 -4.06 -27.35 5.93
N VAL A 351 -3.00 -26.88 5.29
CA VAL A 351 -1.69 -27.55 5.25
C VAL A 351 -0.62 -26.68 5.92
N ASP A 352 0.17 -27.32 6.79
CA ASP A 352 1.34 -26.71 7.38
C ASP A 352 2.49 -26.70 6.36
N ILE A 353 2.98 -25.51 6.03
CA ILE A 353 4.11 -25.30 5.12
C ILE A 353 5.08 -24.30 5.75
N ALA A 354 6.37 -24.44 5.44
CA ALA A 354 7.35 -23.42 5.77
C ALA A 354 7.05 -22.14 5.00
N GLY A 355 7.04 -21.00 5.68
CA GLY A 355 6.73 -19.72 5.07
C GLY A 355 6.73 -18.56 6.05
N PRO A 356 6.60 -17.32 5.53
CA PRO A 356 6.39 -16.15 6.36
C PRO A 356 5.05 -16.22 7.10
N PRO A 357 4.85 -15.39 8.14
CA PRO A 357 3.57 -15.26 8.81
C PRO A 357 2.43 -14.98 7.83
N THR A 358 1.22 -15.44 8.12
CA THR A 358 0.01 -15.22 7.32
C THR A 358 -1.11 -14.61 8.15
N SER A 359 -2.08 -13.98 7.47
CA SER A 359 -3.30 -13.49 8.11
C SER A 359 -4.47 -13.55 7.14
N ALA A 360 -5.65 -13.91 7.68
CA ALA A 360 -6.92 -13.86 6.97
C ALA A 360 -7.53 -12.44 6.93
N ASP A 361 -7.00 -11.49 7.71
CA ASP A 361 -7.45 -10.10 7.75
C ASP A 361 -6.96 -9.31 6.53
N ILE A 362 -5.89 -9.79 5.89
CA ILE A 362 -5.41 -9.23 4.63
C ILE A 362 -6.56 -9.20 3.65
N ARG A 363 -6.74 -8.04 3.00
CA ARG A 363 -7.84 -7.76 2.08
C ARG A 363 -8.14 -8.96 1.20
N GLY A 364 -9.29 -9.59 1.36
CA GLY A 364 -9.71 -10.65 0.45
C GLY A 364 -9.01 -12.00 0.62
N ALA A 365 -8.17 -12.20 1.64
CA ALA A 365 -7.42 -13.45 1.84
C ALA A 365 -8.35 -14.66 1.97
N GLY A 366 -8.12 -15.67 1.14
CA GLY A 366 -8.86 -16.94 1.15
C GLY A 366 -10.16 -16.89 0.37
N TRP A 367 -11.03 -15.93 0.68
CA TRP A 367 -12.38 -15.92 0.10
C TRP A 367 -12.39 -15.41 -1.36
N VAL A 368 -11.51 -14.48 -1.74
CA VAL A 368 -11.49 -13.94 -3.12
C VAL A 368 -11.02 -14.99 -4.10
N GLU A 369 -9.91 -15.68 -3.80
CA GLU A 369 -9.37 -16.77 -4.61
C GLU A 369 -10.46 -17.81 -4.90
N VAL A 370 -11.21 -18.19 -3.87
CA VAL A 370 -12.29 -19.17 -3.96
C VAL A 370 -13.49 -18.64 -4.75
N ALA A 371 -13.95 -17.42 -4.46
CA ALA A 371 -15.08 -16.82 -5.17
C ALA A 371 -14.77 -16.66 -6.68
N VAL A 372 -13.54 -16.24 -7.01
CA VAL A 372 -13.07 -16.12 -8.39
C VAL A 372 -12.97 -17.50 -9.06
N ALA A 373 -12.42 -18.51 -8.38
CA ALA A 373 -12.34 -19.88 -8.90
C ALA A 373 -13.74 -20.48 -9.18
N ILE A 374 -14.69 -20.30 -8.26
CA ILE A 374 -16.08 -20.76 -8.44
C ILE A 374 -16.74 -20.03 -9.61
N ALA A 375 -16.60 -18.71 -9.70
CA ALA A 375 -17.18 -17.95 -10.80
C ALA A 375 -16.57 -18.33 -12.15
N ALA A 376 -15.27 -18.65 -12.20
CA ALA A 376 -14.62 -19.19 -13.38
C ALA A 376 -15.19 -20.56 -13.77
N ALA A 377 -15.33 -21.49 -12.82
CA ALA A 377 -15.85 -22.84 -13.06
C ALA A 377 -17.32 -22.87 -13.49
N THR A 378 -18.15 -21.99 -12.92
CA THR A 378 -19.61 -21.94 -13.15
C THR A 378 -20.01 -20.99 -14.29
N GLY A 379 -19.08 -20.19 -14.82
CA GLY A 379 -19.37 -19.18 -15.84
C GLY A 379 -20.02 -17.90 -15.32
N ALA A 380 -20.11 -17.69 -14.00
CA ALA A 380 -20.69 -16.48 -13.43
C ALA A 380 -19.91 -15.22 -13.83
N THR A 381 -20.60 -14.10 -14.09
CA THR A 381 -19.99 -12.83 -14.53
C THR A 381 -19.98 -11.76 -13.44
N GLN A 382 -20.70 -12.00 -12.34
CA GLN A 382 -20.81 -11.11 -11.19
C GLN A 382 -20.32 -11.83 -9.93
N ILE A 383 -19.56 -11.12 -9.10
CA ILE A 383 -19.15 -11.58 -7.77
C ILE A 383 -20.03 -10.89 -6.73
N THR A 384 -20.40 -11.64 -5.69
CA THR A 384 -21.05 -11.12 -4.48
C THR A 384 -20.12 -11.33 -3.30
N ALA A 385 -19.75 -10.26 -2.61
CA ALA A 385 -18.97 -10.33 -1.38
C ALA A 385 -19.86 -10.70 -0.18
N ALA A 386 -19.25 -11.17 0.91
CA ALA A 386 -19.98 -11.63 2.10
C ALA A 386 -20.85 -10.55 2.78
N ASN A 387 -20.55 -9.27 2.54
CA ASN A 387 -21.32 -8.14 3.04
C ASN A 387 -22.50 -7.73 2.12
N GLY A 388 -22.74 -8.49 1.04
CA GLY A 388 -23.82 -8.25 0.07
C GLY A 388 -23.46 -7.33 -1.09
N ALA A 389 -22.29 -6.69 -1.10
CA ALA A 389 -21.85 -5.88 -2.24
C ALA A 389 -21.64 -6.76 -3.47
N THR A 390 -22.01 -6.27 -4.65
CA THR A 390 -21.82 -6.97 -5.92
C THR A 390 -20.98 -6.16 -6.88
N ALA A 391 -20.21 -6.85 -7.71
CA ALA A 391 -19.47 -6.21 -8.79
C ALA A 391 -19.30 -7.14 -9.99
N SER A 392 -19.19 -6.53 -11.17
CA SER A 392 -18.78 -7.19 -12.40
C SER A 392 -17.71 -6.35 -13.09
N SER A 393 -16.88 -6.99 -13.91
CA SER A 393 -15.85 -6.29 -14.67
C SER A 393 -15.64 -6.91 -16.05
N THR A 394 -15.29 -6.06 -17.00
CA THR A 394 -14.76 -6.44 -18.31
C THR A 394 -13.37 -5.86 -18.47
N VAL A 395 -12.50 -6.59 -19.17
CA VAL A 395 -11.12 -6.18 -19.41
C VAL A 395 -10.83 -6.36 -20.89
N ASP A 396 -10.26 -5.31 -21.49
CA ASP A 396 -9.67 -5.33 -22.83
C ASP A 396 -8.21 -4.89 -22.68
N LEU A 397 -7.29 -5.85 -22.69
CA LEU A 397 -5.86 -5.58 -22.52
C LEU A 397 -5.19 -5.12 -23.83
N ASP A 398 -5.84 -5.34 -24.97
CA ASP A 398 -5.33 -4.98 -26.30
C ASP A 398 -5.77 -3.57 -26.73
N ALA A 399 -6.72 -2.97 -26.01
CA ALA A 399 -7.14 -1.59 -26.24
C ALA A 399 -5.98 -0.58 -26.13
N GLU A 400 -6.12 0.54 -26.85
CA GLU A 400 -5.17 1.65 -26.79
C GLU A 400 -4.96 2.15 -25.34
N ASP A 401 -3.82 2.80 -25.10
CA ASP A 401 -3.46 3.36 -23.79
C ASP A 401 -3.32 2.32 -22.64
N ARG A 402 -2.71 1.17 -22.95
CA ARG A 402 -2.35 0.08 -22.00
C ARG A 402 -3.54 -0.77 -21.54
N GLY A 403 -4.62 -0.79 -22.32
CA GLY A 403 -5.83 -1.54 -22.00
C GLY A 403 -6.82 -0.77 -21.11
N VAL A 404 -8.02 -1.34 -20.98
CA VAL A 404 -9.14 -0.79 -20.21
C VAL A 404 -9.71 -1.86 -19.28
N ILE A 405 -10.00 -1.46 -18.04
CA ILE A 405 -10.75 -2.22 -17.05
C ILE A 405 -12.02 -1.43 -16.73
N ASP A 406 -13.17 -1.96 -17.16
CA ASP A 406 -14.47 -1.40 -16.82
C ASP A 406 -15.06 -2.19 -15.65
N VAL A 407 -15.56 -1.46 -14.66
CA VAL A 407 -16.12 -2.00 -13.42
C VAL A 407 -17.54 -1.47 -13.23
N ARG A 408 -18.45 -2.35 -12.86
CA ARG A 408 -19.76 -1.98 -12.28
C ARG A 408 -19.82 -2.48 -10.85
N VAL A 409 -20.25 -1.65 -9.92
CA VAL A 409 -20.33 -1.98 -8.49
C VAL A 409 -21.64 -1.51 -7.89
N ARG A 410 -22.23 -2.35 -7.04
CA ARG A 410 -23.41 -2.03 -6.22
C ARG A 410 -23.10 -2.34 -4.76
N CYS A 411 -23.28 -1.36 -3.88
CA CYS A 411 -22.84 -1.49 -2.47
C CYS A 411 -23.66 -0.63 -1.49
N GLY A 412 -24.98 -0.57 -1.66
CA GLY A 412 -25.86 0.28 -0.88
C GLY A 412 -25.68 1.77 -1.15
N ALA A 413 -26.25 2.59 -0.26
CA ALA A 413 -26.28 4.03 -0.36
C ALA A 413 -24.88 4.64 -0.51
N VAL A 414 -24.72 5.56 -1.46
CA VAL A 414 -23.45 6.22 -1.74
C VAL A 414 -23.30 7.44 -0.83
N LEU A 415 -22.52 7.32 0.23
CA LEU A 415 -22.22 8.44 1.13
C LEU A 415 -21.36 9.52 0.47
N ASP A 416 -20.43 9.11 -0.39
CA ASP A 416 -19.58 10.00 -1.17
C ASP A 416 -19.05 9.26 -2.42
N GLU A 417 -19.42 9.76 -3.60
CA GLU A 417 -19.11 9.10 -4.88
C GLU A 417 -17.62 9.14 -5.20
N ILE A 418 -16.94 10.24 -4.89
CA ILE A 418 -15.52 10.45 -5.18
C ILE A 418 -14.64 9.46 -4.42
N VAL A 419 -14.90 9.27 -3.12
CA VAL A 419 -14.20 8.28 -2.29
C VAL A 419 -14.52 6.88 -2.79
N LEU A 420 -15.80 6.53 -2.95
CA LEU A 420 -16.19 5.19 -3.39
C LEU A 420 -15.51 4.81 -4.70
N ARG A 421 -15.60 5.69 -5.72
CA ARG A 421 -14.94 5.50 -7.01
C ARG A 421 -13.42 5.38 -6.86
N SER A 422 -12.78 6.22 -6.04
CA SER A 422 -11.32 6.12 -5.80
C SER A 422 -10.92 4.77 -5.20
N TYR A 423 -11.69 4.27 -4.22
CA TYR A 423 -11.43 2.97 -3.60
C TYR A 423 -11.67 1.80 -4.55
N CYS A 424 -12.69 1.87 -5.40
CA CYS A 424 -12.93 0.88 -6.45
C CYS A 424 -11.82 0.88 -7.50
N ILE A 425 -11.32 2.04 -7.93
CA ILE A 425 -10.14 2.15 -8.82
C ILE A 425 -8.92 1.51 -8.15
N GLY A 426 -8.69 1.81 -6.87
CA GLY A 426 -7.63 1.20 -6.08
C GLY A 426 -7.69 -0.32 -6.02
N ALA A 427 -8.88 -0.85 -5.74
CA ALA A 427 -9.14 -2.28 -5.72
C ALA A 427 -8.90 -2.94 -7.08
N ALA A 428 -9.36 -2.32 -8.17
CA ALA A 428 -9.11 -2.80 -9.53
C ALA A 428 -7.61 -2.85 -9.86
N HIS A 429 -6.84 -1.80 -9.51
CA HIS A 429 -5.39 -1.78 -9.68
C HIS A 429 -4.70 -2.88 -8.89
N MET A 430 -5.05 -3.06 -7.61
CA MET A 430 -4.48 -4.13 -6.78
C MET A 430 -4.82 -5.51 -7.33
N ALA A 431 -6.04 -5.74 -7.82
CA ALA A 431 -6.46 -7.01 -8.40
C ALA A 431 -5.72 -7.32 -9.70
N TYR A 432 -5.65 -6.35 -10.62
CA TYR A 432 -4.87 -6.47 -11.85
C TYR A 432 -3.40 -6.78 -11.57
N SER A 433 -2.80 -6.03 -10.65
CA SER A 433 -1.40 -6.21 -10.25
C SER A 433 -1.16 -7.59 -9.63
N TRP A 434 -2.07 -8.04 -8.76
CA TRP A 434 -1.99 -9.34 -8.10
C TRP A 434 -2.05 -10.51 -9.10
N VAL A 435 -3.04 -10.52 -9.99
CA VAL A 435 -3.22 -11.61 -10.96
C VAL A 435 -2.11 -11.63 -12.01
N THR A 436 -1.54 -10.49 -12.38
CA THR A 436 -0.56 -10.42 -13.49
C THR A 436 0.90 -10.49 -13.06
N SER A 437 1.23 -10.11 -11.82
CA SER A 437 2.66 -9.94 -11.47
C SER A 437 3.08 -10.13 -10.02
N GLU A 438 2.17 -10.07 -9.04
CA GLU A 438 2.61 -10.11 -7.64
C GLU A 438 2.87 -11.53 -7.12
N ARG A 439 4.06 -11.71 -6.55
CA ARG A 439 4.49 -12.91 -5.85
C ARG A 439 5.77 -12.63 -5.06
N LEU A 440 6.07 -13.47 -4.08
CA LEU A 440 7.35 -13.49 -3.38
C LEU A 440 8.10 -14.78 -3.63
N ALA A 441 9.43 -14.67 -3.74
CA ALA A 441 10.35 -15.79 -3.61
C ALA A 441 10.52 -16.14 -2.13
N VAL A 442 10.07 -17.34 -1.78
CA VAL A 442 10.20 -17.95 -0.45
C VAL A 442 10.90 -19.29 -0.61
N ASP A 443 11.95 -19.52 0.15
CA ASP A 443 12.70 -20.78 0.08
C ASP A 443 12.07 -21.90 0.92
N ALA A 444 12.68 -23.09 0.87
CA ALA A 444 12.21 -24.26 1.60
C ALA A 444 12.24 -24.11 3.14
N THR A 445 12.99 -23.14 3.67
CA THR A 445 13.01 -22.83 5.12
C THR A 445 11.90 -21.85 5.51
N GLY A 446 11.20 -21.27 4.53
CA GLY A 446 10.18 -20.26 4.73
C GLY A 446 10.72 -18.83 4.70
N ALA A 447 12.01 -18.63 4.39
CA ALA A 447 12.61 -17.30 4.36
C ALA A 447 12.22 -16.56 3.08
N VAL A 448 11.77 -15.30 3.26
CA VAL A 448 11.46 -14.38 2.16
C VAL A 448 12.75 -13.75 1.63
N HIS A 449 12.89 -13.72 0.30
CA HIS A 449 14.05 -13.15 -0.40
C HIS A 449 13.76 -11.85 -1.15
N ASP A 450 12.49 -11.58 -1.43
CA ASP A 450 12.04 -10.32 -2.00
C ASP A 450 11.89 -9.26 -0.90
N LEU A 451 12.89 -8.39 -0.74
CA LEU A 451 12.98 -7.47 0.41
C LEU A 451 12.87 -6.00 0.01
N THR A 452 12.58 -5.74 -1.27
CA THR A 452 12.49 -4.37 -1.81
C THR A 452 11.11 -4.13 -2.37
N ILE A 453 10.54 -2.95 -2.15
CA ILE A 453 9.15 -2.66 -2.53
C ILE A 453 8.88 -2.87 -4.04
N ARG A 454 9.89 -2.70 -4.91
CA ARG A 454 9.77 -2.94 -6.35
C ARG A 454 9.85 -4.41 -6.74
N SER A 455 10.30 -5.30 -5.85
CA SER A 455 10.42 -6.72 -6.16
C SER A 455 9.12 -7.50 -5.94
N PHE A 456 8.12 -6.91 -5.28
CA PHE A 456 6.82 -7.54 -5.02
C PHE A 456 5.92 -7.65 -6.27
N GLY A 457 6.32 -7.06 -7.40
CA GLY A 457 5.57 -7.11 -8.65
C GLY A 457 4.53 -5.99 -8.84
N ILE A 458 4.36 -5.09 -7.87
CA ILE A 458 3.35 -4.02 -7.92
C ILE A 458 3.43 -3.22 -9.23
N VAL A 459 2.34 -3.19 -9.98
CA VAL A 459 2.22 -2.51 -11.28
C VAL A 459 2.39 -0.99 -11.12
N LYS A 460 3.22 -0.40 -11.99
CA LYS A 460 3.55 1.03 -11.98
C LYS A 460 2.47 1.86 -12.68
N ALA A 461 2.51 3.18 -12.51
CA ALA A 461 1.62 4.11 -13.21
C ALA A 461 1.58 3.86 -14.73
N ALA A 462 2.76 3.81 -15.36
CA ALA A 462 2.94 3.60 -16.80
C ALA A 462 2.56 2.22 -17.31
N GLU A 463 2.22 1.29 -16.41
CA GLU A 463 1.83 -0.09 -16.72
C GLU A 463 0.39 -0.36 -16.28
N THR A 464 -0.28 0.61 -15.65
CA THR A 464 -1.65 0.46 -15.16
C THR A 464 -2.64 0.78 -16.30
N PRO A 465 -3.53 -0.15 -16.65
CA PRO A 465 -4.63 0.09 -17.59
C PRO A 465 -5.51 1.25 -17.14
N ARG A 466 -6.26 1.84 -18.06
CA ARG A 466 -7.30 2.80 -17.68
C ARG A 466 -8.39 2.06 -16.90
N ILE A 467 -8.80 2.59 -15.76
CA ILE A 467 -9.84 1.99 -14.92
C ILE A 467 -11.06 2.91 -14.90
N ALA A 468 -12.19 2.40 -15.37
CA ALA A 468 -13.48 3.08 -15.31
C ALA A 468 -14.41 2.38 -14.32
N VAL A 469 -15.10 3.16 -13.50
CA VAL A 469 -16.00 2.63 -12.47
C VAL A 469 -17.38 3.26 -12.65
N THR A 470 -18.39 2.42 -12.82
CA THR A 470 -19.80 2.76 -12.75
C THR A 470 -20.35 2.31 -11.40
N ILE A 471 -20.85 3.26 -10.60
CA ILE A 471 -21.53 2.95 -9.33
C ILE A 471 -23.03 2.80 -9.63
N GLU A 472 -23.58 1.62 -9.36
CA GLU A 472 -24.99 1.34 -9.57
C GLU A 472 -25.82 1.81 -8.36
N PRO A 473 -27.02 2.37 -8.59
CA PRO A 473 -27.92 2.76 -7.51
C PRO A 473 -28.33 1.57 -6.63
N ASP A 474 -28.39 1.81 -5.32
CA ASP A 474 -28.83 0.86 -4.30
C ASP A 474 -29.27 1.63 -3.05
N ASP A 475 -30.47 1.32 -2.55
CA ASP A 475 -31.05 1.97 -1.38
C ASP A 475 -30.71 1.23 -0.07
N GLY A 476 -29.95 0.13 -0.14
CA GLY A 476 -29.46 -0.61 1.01
C GLY A 476 -28.48 0.18 1.89
N PRO A 477 -28.15 -0.33 3.09
CA PRO A 477 -27.13 0.30 3.94
C PRO A 477 -25.77 0.35 3.21
N PRO A 478 -24.97 1.42 3.40
CA PRO A 478 -23.67 1.52 2.77
C PRO A 478 -22.74 0.40 3.24
N VAL A 479 -22.21 -0.38 2.29
CA VAL A 479 -21.26 -1.47 2.56
C VAL A 479 -19.97 -1.28 1.76
N ASN A 480 -18.93 -2.05 2.09
CA ASN A 480 -17.66 -2.07 1.37
C ASN A 480 -17.89 -2.63 -0.04
N GLY A 481 -17.78 -1.79 -1.07
CA GLY A 481 -17.93 -2.19 -2.47
C GLY A 481 -16.59 -2.56 -3.12
N SER A 482 -15.49 -1.99 -2.62
CA SER A 482 -14.19 -2.16 -3.27
C SER A 482 -13.64 -3.59 -3.17
N ASP A 483 -14.05 -4.39 -2.19
CA ASP A 483 -13.71 -5.81 -2.14
C ASP A 483 -14.42 -6.67 -3.18
N ALA A 484 -15.69 -6.36 -3.48
CA ALA A 484 -16.39 -7.00 -4.60
C ALA A 484 -15.71 -6.63 -5.93
N VAL A 485 -15.30 -5.37 -6.09
CA VAL A 485 -14.52 -4.90 -7.25
C VAL A 485 -13.19 -5.64 -7.38
N PHE A 486 -12.44 -5.77 -6.29
CA PHE A 486 -11.17 -6.51 -6.28
C PHE A 486 -11.35 -7.94 -6.82
N ALA A 487 -12.39 -8.65 -6.35
CA ALA A 487 -12.68 -10.00 -6.83
C ALA A 487 -13.17 -10.04 -8.29
N ALA A 488 -14.07 -9.13 -8.68
CA ALA A 488 -14.61 -9.08 -10.05
C ALA A 488 -13.52 -8.78 -11.10
N VAL A 489 -12.60 -7.86 -10.78
CA VAL A 489 -11.46 -7.55 -11.67
C VAL A 489 -10.48 -8.71 -11.70
N ALA A 490 -10.19 -9.36 -10.58
CA ALA A 490 -9.33 -10.55 -10.57
C ALA A 490 -9.87 -11.67 -11.48
N LEU A 491 -11.19 -11.91 -11.44
CA LEU A 491 -11.86 -12.86 -12.35
C LEU A 491 -11.73 -12.44 -13.82
N ALA A 492 -12.03 -11.18 -14.14
CA ALA A 492 -12.02 -10.69 -15.52
C ALA A 492 -10.61 -10.73 -16.13
N VAL A 493 -9.59 -10.32 -15.37
CA VAL A 493 -8.18 -10.41 -15.78
C VAL A 493 -7.77 -11.87 -15.96
N TRP A 494 -8.08 -12.75 -15.01
CA TRP A 494 -7.72 -14.17 -15.15
C TRP A 494 -8.37 -14.84 -16.36
N ARG A 495 -9.62 -14.47 -16.69
CA ARG A 495 -10.29 -14.91 -17.92
C ARG A 495 -9.60 -14.39 -19.18
N ALA A 496 -9.18 -13.12 -19.20
CA ALA A 496 -8.44 -12.56 -20.32
C ALA A 496 -7.12 -13.31 -20.59
N HIS A 497 -6.51 -13.87 -19.55
CA HIS A 497 -5.32 -14.73 -19.67
C HIS A 497 -5.64 -16.22 -19.91
N GLY A 498 -6.89 -16.59 -20.22
CA GLY A 498 -7.24 -17.98 -20.54
C GLY A 498 -7.27 -18.92 -19.34
N LEU A 499 -7.53 -18.40 -18.14
CA LEU A 499 -7.68 -19.19 -16.90
C LEU A 499 -6.46 -20.08 -16.58
N LEU A 500 -5.24 -19.54 -16.74
CA LEU A 500 -4.01 -20.26 -16.40
C LEU A 500 -4.06 -20.80 -14.96
N SER A 501 -3.53 -22.01 -14.76
CA SER A 501 -3.60 -22.72 -13.48
C SER A 501 -2.70 -22.17 -12.39
N GLU A 502 -1.91 -21.13 -12.66
CA GLU A 502 -1.00 -20.50 -11.70
C GLU A 502 -1.05 -18.98 -11.82
N TRP A 503 -1.17 -18.30 -10.67
CA TRP A 503 -0.98 -16.86 -10.54
C TRP A 503 0.39 -16.55 -9.95
N PRO A 504 1.04 -15.47 -10.41
CA PRO A 504 0.58 -14.55 -11.44
C PRO A 504 0.67 -15.11 -12.88
N CYS A 505 -0.25 -14.68 -13.75
CA CYS A 505 -0.39 -15.12 -15.14
C CYS A 505 0.61 -14.50 -16.13
N GLY A 506 1.41 -13.52 -15.69
CA GLY A 506 2.14 -12.63 -16.59
C GLY A 506 1.30 -11.40 -16.97
N ARG A 507 1.96 -10.41 -17.60
CA ARG A 507 1.34 -9.17 -18.05
C ARG A 507 1.01 -9.22 -19.52
#